data_AF-A0A7V1AEV5-F1
#
_entry.id   AF-A0A7V1AEV5-F1
#
_cell.length_a   1.000
_cell.length_b   1.000
_cell.length_c   1.000
_cell.angle_alpha   90.00
_cell.angle_beta   90.00
_cell.angle_gamma   90.00
#
_symmetry.space_group_name_H-M   'P 1'
#
loop_
_entity.id
_entity.type
_entity.pdbx_description
1 polymer ?
#
loop_
_entity_poly.entity_id
_entity_poly.type
_entity_poly.pdbx_seq_one_letter_code
_entity_poly.pdbx_strand_id
1 'polypeptide(L)'
;MYKKRLISMFLVVIVVVWALPAMAATYYVSKSEGNDANDGLSQSTPWMSIPKVNSVAFAPGDTIRFKKGDVWTGQINVSSSGASGSPITYTSYGTTGGKPLIKGSAQKNSTGDWSNLGSNQWATANGSFVEDVGNIIFDNEASTGIKEWTQAEVDAER
;
A
#
# COMPACT_ATOMS: atom_id res chain seq x y z
N MET A 1 46.00 39.61 24.19
CA MET A 1 45.74 38.94 22.89
C MET A 1 44.92 37.65 23.09
N TYR A 2 43.78 37.71 23.81
CA TYR A 2 43.06 36.53 24.36
C TYR A 2 41.64 36.33 23.77
N LYS A 3 41.34 36.94 22.62
CA LYS A 3 39.97 36.99 22.07
C LYS A 3 39.66 35.95 20.96
N LYS A 4 40.59 35.03 20.65
CA LYS A 4 40.38 34.05 19.55
C LYS A 4 40.09 32.61 20.00
N ARG A 5 40.15 32.29 21.31
CA ARG A 5 39.94 30.92 21.81
C ARG A 5 38.53 30.62 22.32
N LEU A 6 37.71 31.63 22.64
CA LEU A 6 36.33 31.41 23.11
C LEU A 6 35.31 31.14 22.00
N ILE A 7 35.57 31.60 20.77
CA ILE A 7 34.61 31.43 19.65
C ILE A 7 34.64 29.99 19.11
N SER A 8 35.76 29.28 19.27
CA SER A 8 35.90 27.89 18.81
C SER A 8 35.21 26.86 19.72
N MET A 9 34.86 27.22 20.96
CA MET A 9 34.24 26.29 21.93
C MET A 9 32.70 26.43 21.97
N PHE A 10 32.15 27.49 21.38
CA PHE A 10 30.69 27.70 21.26
C PHE A 10 30.11 27.03 20.00
N LEU A 11 30.90 26.92 18.93
CA LEU A 11 30.49 26.25 17.69
C LEU A 11 30.40 24.71 17.83
N VAL A 12 31.17 24.11 18.73
CA VAL A 12 31.13 22.65 18.97
C VAL A 12 29.94 22.24 19.84
N VAL A 13 29.47 23.12 20.74
CA VAL A 13 28.32 22.83 21.63
C VAL A 13 26.97 22.99 20.92
N ILE A 14 26.89 23.84 19.88
CA ILE A 14 25.65 24.02 19.08
C ILE A 14 25.40 22.87 18.09
N VAL A 15 26.44 22.11 17.72
CA VAL A 15 26.30 20.95 16.81
C VAL A 15 25.79 19.68 17.54
N VAL A 16 25.80 19.65 18.88
CA VAL A 16 25.44 18.45 19.67
C VAL A 16 23.94 18.40 20.05
N VAL A 17 23.14 19.42 19.69
CA VAL A 17 21.72 19.53 20.14
C VAL A 17 20.69 18.99 19.14
N TRP A 18 21.05 18.48 17.96
CA TRP A 18 20.05 18.12 16.92
C TRP A 18 20.17 16.70 16.34
N ALA A 19 20.42 15.71 17.19
CA ALA A 19 20.10 14.33 16.83
C ALA A 19 19.42 13.65 18.02
N LEU A 20 18.20 14.09 18.34
CA LEU A 20 17.29 13.18 19.02
C LEU A 20 17.16 11.95 18.11
N PRO A 21 17.38 10.71 18.62
CA PRO A 21 17.10 9.54 17.81
C PRO A 21 15.64 9.65 17.37
N ALA A 22 15.41 9.72 16.06
CA ALA A 22 14.06 9.64 15.53
C ALA A 22 13.50 8.30 15.98
N MET A 23 12.59 8.32 16.96
CA MET A 23 11.93 7.11 17.41
C MET A 23 11.09 6.59 16.24
N ALA A 24 11.24 5.31 15.93
CA ALA A 24 10.41 4.61 14.96
C ALA A 24 8.93 4.86 15.26
N ALA A 25 8.20 5.41 14.30
CA ALA A 25 6.78 5.69 14.43
C ALA A 25 5.94 4.44 14.11
N THR A 26 4.76 4.34 14.71
CA THR A 26 3.75 3.34 14.32
C THR A 26 2.54 4.04 13.75
N TYR A 27 2.23 3.72 12.49
CA TYR A 27 1.09 4.23 11.76
C TYR A 27 -0.03 3.19 11.69
N TYR A 28 -1.27 3.64 11.72
CA TYR A 28 -2.46 2.81 11.68
C TYR A 28 -3.34 3.19 10.50
N VAL A 29 -3.84 2.17 9.79
CA VAL A 29 -4.66 2.32 8.59
C VAL A 29 -5.90 1.44 8.71
N SER A 30 -7.08 2.03 8.56
CA SER A 30 -8.38 1.37 8.68
C SER A 30 -9.32 1.92 7.61
N LYS A 31 -9.76 1.06 6.69
CA LYS A 31 -10.77 1.40 5.69
C LYS A 31 -12.14 1.65 6.34
N SER A 32 -12.44 0.89 7.39
CA SER A 32 -13.75 0.92 8.06
C SER A 32 -13.91 2.04 9.08
N GLU A 33 -12.84 2.49 9.71
CA GLU A 33 -12.88 3.46 10.82
C GLU A 33 -11.95 4.67 10.65
N GLY A 34 -11.14 4.69 9.57
CA GLY A 34 -10.14 5.74 9.36
C GLY A 34 -10.66 6.99 8.69
N ASN A 35 -9.82 8.02 8.75
CA ASN A 35 -9.97 9.28 8.02
C ASN A 35 -8.58 9.79 7.64
N ASP A 36 -8.37 10.21 6.39
CA ASP A 36 -7.06 10.67 5.91
C ASP A 36 -6.63 12.04 6.46
N ALA A 37 -7.54 12.73 7.15
CA ALA A 37 -7.25 13.92 7.95
C ALA A 37 -6.67 13.58 9.35
N ASN A 38 -6.74 12.33 9.79
CA ASN A 38 -6.16 11.90 11.06
C ASN A 38 -4.62 11.91 11.01
N ASP A 39 -3.99 11.91 12.20
CA ASP A 39 -2.53 11.82 12.31
C ASP A 39 -1.98 10.43 11.95
N GLY A 40 -2.81 9.38 12.02
CA GLY A 40 -2.41 8.00 11.75
C GLY A 40 -1.60 7.37 12.88
N LEU A 41 -1.37 8.05 14.00
CA LEU A 41 -0.42 7.62 15.05
C LEU A 41 -1.07 6.75 16.15
N SER A 42 -2.39 6.52 16.07
CA SER A 42 -3.11 5.68 17.02
C SER A 42 -4.19 4.84 16.34
N GLN A 43 -4.63 3.75 17.00
CA GLN A 43 -5.75 2.94 16.51
C GLN A 43 -7.08 3.70 16.51
N SER A 44 -7.23 4.75 17.33
CA SER A 44 -8.42 5.61 17.38
C SER A 44 -8.41 6.72 16.32
N THR A 45 -7.25 7.04 15.75
CA THR A 45 -7.08 8.05 14.70
C THR A 45 -6.33 7.48 13.49
N PRO A 46 -6.77 6.35 12.90
CA PRO A 46 -6.08 5.75 11.77
C PRO A 46 -6.34 6.53 10.48
N TRP A 47 -5.41 6.46 9.53
CA TRP A 47 -5.66 6.85 8.14
C TRP A 47 -6.65 5.88 7.48
N MET A 48 -7.26 6.31 6.38
CA MET A 48 -8.26 5.51 5.68
C MET A 48 -7.71 4.80 4.44
N SER A 49 -6.88 5.49 3.66
CA SER A 49 -6.66 5.13 2.25
C SER A 49 -5.21 4.75 1.91
N ILE A 50 -5.05 3.90 0.88
CA ILE A 50 -3.75 3.59 0.29
C ILE A 50 -3.07 4.84 -0.31
N PRO A 51 -3.77 5.75 -1.02
CA PRO A 51 -3.18 7.02 -1.44
C PRO A 51 -2.54 7.81 -0.30
N LYS A 52 -3.17 7.87 0.87
CA LYS A 52 -2.59 8.53 2.05
C LYS A 52 -1.29 7.85 2.48
N VAL A 53 -1.27 6.52 2.59
CA VAL A 53 -0.06 5.75 2.90
C VAL A 53 1.05 6.04 1.87
N ASN A 54 0.73 6.03 0.59
CA ASN A 54 1.69 6.27 -0.51
C ASN A 54 2.22 7.71 -0.55
N SER A 55 1.53 8.67 0.09
CA SER A 55 1.97 10.07 0.18
C SER A 55 3.06 10.31 1.23
N VAL A 56 3.34 9.32 2.09
CA VAL A 56 4.27 9.46 3.21
C VAL A 56 5.58 8.75 2.88
N ALA A 57 6.69 9.47 3.04
CA ALA A 57 8.01 8.86 3.06
C ALA A 57 8.32 8.40 4.48
N PHE A 58 8.38 7.09 4.69
CA PHE A 58 8.62 6.49 6.00
C PHE A 58 10.12 6.49 6.32
N ALA A 59 10.45 6.58 7.60
CA ALA A 59 11.81 6.51 8.11
C ALA A 59 12.19 5.07 8.50
N PRO A 60 13.50 4.73 8.50
CA PRO A 60 13.97 3.45 9.03
C PRO A 60 13.41 3.13 10.43
N GLY A 61 12.84 1.93 10.57
CA GLY A 61 12.22 1.45 11.80
C GLY A 61 10.71 1.65 11.88
N ASP A 62 10.11 2.49 11.02
CA ASP A 62 8.68 2.76 11.05
C ASP A 62 7.85 1.49 10.81
N THR A 63 6.68 1.43 11.44
CA THR A 63 5.73 0.32 11.29
C THR A 63 4.37 0.85 10.81
N ILE A 64 3.87 0.31 9.70
CA ILE A 64 2.56 0.63 9.14
C ILE A 64 1.64 -0.57 9.38
N ARG A 65 0.56 -0.35 10.14
CA ARG A 65 -0.38 -1.40 10.55
C ARG A 65 -1.72 -1.24 9.87
N PHE A 66 -2.11 -2.23 9.08
CA PHE A 66 -3.43 -2.31 8.44
C PHE A 66 -4.40 -3.09 9.31
N LYS A 67 -5.62 -2.57 9.48
CA LYS A 67 -6.63 -3.21 10.31
C LYS A 67 -7.08 -4.54 9.68
N LYS A 68 -7.13 -5.59 10.48
CA LYS A 68 -7.71 -6.88 10.09
C LYS A 68 -9.18 -6.75 9.71
N GLY A 69 -9.61 -7.57 8.76
CA GLY A 69 -10.96 -7.55 8.18
C GLY A 69 -11.20 -6.46 7.13
N ASP A 70 -10.34 -5.44 7.04
CA ASP A 70 -10.50 -4.38 6.05
C ASP A 70 -9.94 -4.79 4.68
N VAL A 71 -10.55 -4.21 3.64
CA VAL A 71 -10.21 -4.45 2.23
C VAL A 71 -9.94 -3.12 1.53
N TRP A 72 -8.82 -3.03 0.83
CA TRP A 72 -8.45 -1.93 -0.04
C TRP A 72 -8.30 -2.40 -1.48
N THR A 73 -8.57 -1.51 -2.42
CA THR A 73 -8.20 -1.66 -3.83
C THR A 73 -7.07 -0.68 -4.15
N GLY A 74 -6.04 -1.14 -4.87
CA GLY A 74 -4.87 -0.37 -5.26
C GLY A 74 -3.55 -1.04 -4.90
N GLN A 75 -2.47 -0.27 -4.93
CA GLN A 75 -1.10 -0.75 -4.73
C GLN A 75 -0.36 0.13 -3.71
N ILE A 76 0.42 -0.52 -2.83
CA ILE A 76 1.38 0.19 -1.98
C ILE A 76 2.63 0.50 -2.81
N ASN A 77 3.01 1.78 -2.85
CA ASN A 77 4.22 2.24 -3.49
C ASN A 77 5.29 2.47 -2.42
N VAL A 78 6.28 1.57 -2.36
CA VAL A 78 7.38 1.67 -1.40
C VAL A 78 8.44 2.63 -1.97
N SER A 79 8.34 3.90 -1.61
CA SER A 79 9.22 4.99 -2.08
C SER A 79 10.42 5.26 -1.17
N SER A 80 10.49 4.59 -0.02
CA SER A 80 11.52 4.75 1.01
C SER A 80 12.03 3.39 1.47
N SER A 81 13.26 3.35 1.98
CA SER A 81 13.91 2.12 2.44
C SER A 81 14.26 2.21 3.92
N GLY A 82 14.23 1.06 4.59
CA GLY A 82 14.74 0.94 5.94
C GLY A 82 16.27 0.94 6.00
N ALA A 83 16.81 0.73 7.19
CA ALA A 83 18.24 0.56 7.43
C ALA A 83 18.52 -0.83 8.01
N SER A 84 19.78 -1.27 7.98
CA SER A 84 20.21 -2.50 8.65
C SER A 84 19.83 -2.47 10.13
N GLY A 85 19.08 -3.48 10.60
CA GLY A 85 18.54 -3.52 11.97
C GLY A 85 17.35 -2.60 12.24
N SER A 86 16.88 -1.83 11.26
CA SER A 86 15.73 -0.92 11.37
C SER A 86 14.93 -0.90 10.05
N PRO A 87 14.28 -2.02 9.68
CA PRO A 87 13.45 -2.08 8.48
C PRO A 87 12.19 -1.24 8.65
N ILE A 88 11.64 -0.75 7.53
CA ILE A 88 10.24 -0.28 7.47
C ILE A 88 9.34 -1.53 7.41
N THR A 89 8.37 -1.62 8.31
CA THR A 89 7.55 -2.83 8.47
C THR A 89 6.09 -2.56 8.11
N TYR A 90 5.55 -3.32 7.15
CA TYR A 90 4.13 -3.35 6.85
C TYR A 90 3.51 -4.59 7.51
N THR A 91 2.50 -4.41 8.35
CA THR A 91 1.88 -5.52 9.10
C THR A 91 0.40 -5.24 9.38
N SER A 92 -0.23 -6.09 10.19
CA SER A 92 -1.63 -5.96 10.56
C SER A 92 -1.84 -5.66 12.05
N TYR A 93 -3.01 -5.11 12.40
CA TYR A 93 -3.48 -4.98 13.78
C TYR A 93 -4.96 -5.39 13.93
N GLY A 94 -5.42 -5.50 15.18
CA GLY A 94 -6.74 -5.99 15.52
C GLY A 94 -6.76 -7.47 15.90
N THR A 95 -7.79 -7.88 16.62
CA THR A 95 -7.94 -9.25 17.14
C THR A 95 -8.95 -10.08 16.35
N THR A 96 -9.86 -9.42 15.62
CA THR A 96 -10.94 -10.06 14.85
C THR A 96 -10.75 -9.83 13.35
N GLY A 97 -11.37 -10.70 12.54
CA GLY A 97 -11.31 -10.63 11.09
C GLY A 97 -10.10 -11.34 10.46
N GLY A 98 -10.18 -11.54 9.14
CA GLY A 98 -9.08 -12.06 8.34
C GLY A 98 -7.92 -11.08 8.22
N LYS A 99 -6.82 -11.51 7.57
CA LYS A 99 -5.73 -10.58 7.22
C LYS A 99 -6.27 -9.42 6.38
N PRO A 100 -5.73 -8.20 6.52
CA PRO A 100 -6.07 -7.10 5.62
C PRO A 100 -5.81 -7.51 4.17
N LEU A 101 -6.76 -7.21 3.27
CA LEU A 101 -6.64 -7.51 1.84
C LEU A 101 -6.34 -6.23 1.08
N ILE A 102 -5.27 -6.24 0.28
CA ILE A 102 -4.94 -5.17 -0.65
C ILE A 102 -5.04 -5.76 -2.05
N LYS A 103 -6.14 -5.45 -2.73
CA LYS A 103 -6.48 -5.98 -4.05
C LYS A 103 -5.87 -5.08 -5.12
N GLY A 104 -4.87 -5.60 -5.83
CA GLY A 104 -4.26 -4.95 -7.00
C GLY A 104 -5.07 -5.10 -8.29
N SER A 105 -6.18 -5.85 -8.27
CA SER A 105 -7.01 -6.08 -9.45
C SER A 105 -7.97 -4.92 -9.75
N ALA A 106 -8.34 -4.78 -11.01
CA ALA A 106 -9.44 -3.92 -11.42
C ALA A 106 -10.79 -4.55 -11.00
N GLN A 107 -11.68 -3.74 -10.42
CA GLN A 107 -12.98 -4.22 -10.00
C GLN A 107 -13.95 -4.27 -11.19
N LYS A 108 -14.47 -5.47 -11.48
CA LYS A 108 -15.47 -5.76 -12.53
C LYS A 108 -16.61 -6.63 -12.00
N ASN A 109 -17.29 -6.16 -10.97
CA ASN A 109 -18.32 -6.90 -10.24
C ASN A 109 -19.74 -6.31 -10.39
N SER A 110 -19.93 -5.32 -11.27
CA SER A 110 -21.26 -4.77 -11.54
C SER A 110 -21.93 -5.55 -12.66
N THR A 111 -23.26 -5.65 -12.65
CA THR A 111 -24.01 -6.31 -13.74
C THR A 111 -23.76 -5.64 -15.10
N GLY A 112 -23.56 -4.32 -15.12
CA GLY A 112 -23.22 -3.56 -16.32
C GLY A 112 -21.78 -3.75 -16.82
N ASP A 113 -20.91 -4.45 -16.08
CA ASP A 113 -19.56 -4.77 -16.54
C ASP A 113 -19.54 -5.93 -17.56
N TRP A 114 -20.59 -6.75 -17.57
CA TRP A 114 -20.63 -8.01 -18.31
C TRP A 114 -21.87 -8.12 -19.22
N SER A 115 -21.68 -8.64 -20.42
CA SER A 115 -22.74 -9.00 -21.36
C SER A 115 -22.83 -10.51 -21.49
N ASN A 116 -24.02 -11.05 -21.27
CA ASN A 116 -24.31 -12.46 -21.50
C ASN A 116 -24.47 -12.71 -23.00
N LEU A 117 -23.61 -13.55 -23.56
CA LEU A 117 -23.64 -13.92 -24.98
C LEU A 117 -24.44 -15.21 -25.23
N GLY A 118 -24.95 -15.86 -24.18
CA GLY A 118 -25.58 -17.18 -24.22
C GLY A 118 -24.57 -18.32 -24.04
N SER A 119 -25.05 -19.56 -23.96
CA SER A 119 -24.19 -20.76 -23.89
C SER A 119 -23.11 -20.73 -22.79
N ASN A 120 -23.39 -20.10 -21.65
CA ASN A 120 -22.44 -19.84 -20.56
C ASN A 120 -21.23 -18.97 -20.95
N GLN A 121 -21.36 -18.15 -21.99
CA GLN A 121 -20.34 -17.21 -22.44
C GLN A 121 -20.69 -15.79 -22.03
N TRP A 122 -19.71 -15.08 -21.49
CA TRP A 122 -19.83 -13.70 -21.05
C TRP A 122 -18.65 -12.89 -21.59
N ALA A 123 -18.92 -11.63 -21.96
CA ALA A 123 -17.91 -10.69 -22.42
C ALA A 123 -18.00 -9.38 -21.62
N THR A 124 -16.93 -8.58 -21.63
CA THR A 124 -16.98 -7.23 -21.04
C THR A 124 -17.90 -6.33 -21.86
N ALA A 125 -18.84 -5.66 -21.20
CA ALA A 125 -19.92 -4.95 -21.89
C ALA A 125 -19.50 -3.64 -22.60
N ASN A 126 -18.35 -3.05 -22.24
CA ASN A 126 -17.96 -1.69 -22.66
C ASN A 126 -16.52 -1.59 -23.21
N GLY A 127 -16.06 -2.62 -23.92
CA GLY A 127 -14.76 -2.61 -24.62
C GLY A 127 -13.65 -3.41 -23.94
N SER A 128 -12.50 -3.45 -24.62
CA SER A 128 -11.29 -4.13 -24.17
C SER A 128 -10.73 -3.50 -22.90
N PHE A 129 -10.13 -4.32 -22.05
CA PHE A 129 -9.26 -3.81 -20.99
C PHE A 129 -8.15 -2.96 -21.62
N VAL A 130 -7.81 -1.84 -20.97
CA VAL A 130 -6.70 -0.97 -21.42
C VAL A 130 -5.36 -1.71 -21.29
N GLU A 131 -5.31 -2.65 -20.36
CA GLU A 131 -4.17 -3.53 -20.09
C GLU A 131 -4.54 -4.98 -20.38
N ASP A 132 -3.55 -5.80 -20.70
CA ASP A 132 -3.78 -7.23 -20.85
C ASP A 132 -4.20 -7.87 -19.52
N VAL A 133 -5.17 -8.79 -19.58
CA VAL A 133 -5.70 -9.49 -18.41
C VAL A 133 -5.22 -10.92 -18.42
N GLY A 134 -4.18 -11.19 -17.64
CA GLY A 134 -3.65 -12.55 -17.48
C GLY A 134 -4.54 -13.46 -16.62
N ASN A 135 -5.20 -12.91 -15.61
CA ASN A 135 -6.03 -13.64 -14.66
C ASN A 135 -7.33 -12.90 -14.34
N ILE A 136 -8.43 -13.65 -14.20
CA ILE A 136 -9.72 -13.18 -13.68
C ILE A 136 -9.97 -13.86 -12.34
N ILE A 137 -10.40 -13.09 -11.33
CA ILE A 137 -10.66 -13.60 -9.98
C ILE A 137 -12.16 -13.51 -9.73
N PHE A 138 -12.79 -14.63 -9.38
CA PHE A 138 -14.23 -14.71 -9.10
C PHE A 138 -14.49 -14.95 -7.61
N ASP A 139 -15.64 -14.48 -7.14
CA ASP A 139 -16.23 -14.84 -5.84
C ASP A 139 -15.26 -14.74 -4.64
N ASN A 140 -14.55 -13.62 -4.54
CA ASN A 140 -13.54 -13.38 -3.50
C ASN A 140 -12.45 -14.46 -3.45
N GLU A 141 -11.86 -14.78 -4.61
CA GLU A 141 -10.77 -15.75 -4.76
C GLU A 141 -11.21 -17.22 -4.63
N ALA A 142 -12.51 -17.50 -4.59
CA ALA A 142 -13.00 -18.89 -4.59
C ALA A 142 -12.68 -19.62 -5.91
N SER A 143 -12.57 -18.89 -7.02
CA SER A 143 -12.05 -19.42 -8.27
C SER A 143 -11.28 -18.36 -9.06
N THR A 144 -10.41 -18.84 -9.95
CA THR A 144 -9.63 -17.98 -10.85
C THR A 144 -9.71 -18.53 -12.26
N GLY A 145 -9.90 -17.65 -13.23
CA GLY A 145 -9.74 -17.93 -14.65
C GLY A 145 -8.37 -17.47 -15.10
N ILE A 146 -7.70 -18.28 -15.90
CA ILE A 146 -6.46 -17.91 -16.58
C ILE A 146 -6.78 -17.53 -18.01
N LYS A 147 -6.02 -16.59 -18.58
CA LYS A 147 -6.09 -16.29 -20.01
C LYS A 147 -5.73 -17.55 -20.80
N GLU A 148 -6.63 -17.99 -21.68
CA GLU A 148 -6.34 -19.02 -22.65
C GLU A 148 -5.95 -18.36 -23.98
N TRP A 149 -4.86 -18.84 -24.57
CA TRP A 149 -4.40 -18.44 -25.88
C TRP A 149 -4.57 -19.59 -26.87
N THR A 150 -4.97 -19.26 -28.09
CA THR A 150 -4.82 -20.14 -29.23
C THR A 150 -3.34 -20.26 -29.59
N GLN A 151 -2.95 -21.38 -30.21
CA GLN A 151 -1.57 -21.57 -30.68
C GLN A 151 -1.11 -20.44 -31.62
N ALA A 152 -2.02 -19.92 -32.45
CA ALA A 152 -1.74 -18.81 -33.36
C ALA A 152 -1.43 -17.48 -32.62
N GLU A 153 -2.11 -17.20 -31.50
CA GLU A 153 -1.83 -16.03 -30.67
C GLU A 153 -0.48 -16.16 -29.96
N VAL A 154 -0.11 -17.36 -29.50
CA VAL A 154 1.21 -17.63 -28.91
C VAL A 154 2.33 -17.44 -29.93
N ASP A 155 2.13 -17.88 -31.16
CA ASP A 155 3.15 -17.80 -32.22
C ASP A 155 3.34 -16.36 -32.74
N ALA A 156 2.37 -15.47 -32.56
CA ALA A 156 2.45 -14.06 -32.97
C ALA A 156 3.27 -13.17 -32.01
N GLU A 157 3.51 -13.62 -30.78
CA GLU A 157 4.26 -12.89 -29.72
C GLU A 157 5.75 -13.29 -29.64
N ARG A 158 6.20 -14.22 -30.49
CA ARG A 158 7.60 -14.69 -30.59
C ARG A 158 8.38 -13.97 -31.68
#